data_AF-A0A661TCI3-F1
#
_entry.id   AF-A0A661TCI3-F1
#
_cell.length_a   1.000
_cell.length_b   1.000
_cell.length_c   1.000
_cell.angle_alpha   90.00
_cell.angle_beta   90.00
_cell.angle_gamma   90.00
#
_symmetry.space_group_name_H-M   'P 1'
#
loop_
_entity.id
_entity.type
_entity.pdbx_description
1 polymer ?
#
loop_
_entity_poly.entity_id
_entity_poly.type
_entity_poly.pdbx_seq_one_letter_code
_entity_poly.pdbx_strand_id
1 'polypeptide(L)'
;MQVEAIYNDGKLEFSQSIGLVRKRFKVKVEIPDEEIIVGNTQTIESALDHLLASRPDDQWLKRMKEIETRILSIPEDELPELTPKQLQYIDAFATRKER
;
A
#
# COMPACT_ATOMS: atom_id res chain seq x y z
N MET A 1 5.82 -34.22 1.57
CA MET A 1 6.42 -34.10 2.91
C MET A 1 6.05 -32.75 3.46
N GLN A 2 5.46 -32.69 4.65
CA GLN A 2 5.20 -31.45 5.38
C GLN A 2 6.30 -31.27 6.42
N VAL A 3 6.71 -30.02 6.63
CA VAL A 3 7.80 -29.66 7.52
C VAL A 3 7.36 -28.45 8.29
N GLU A 4 7.53 -28.49 9.61
CA GLU A 4 7.26 -27.36 10.49
C GLU A 4 8.47 -26.43 10.52
N ALA A 5 8.20 -25.14 10.44
CA ALA A 5 9.19 -24.08 10.55
C ALA A 5 8.61 -22.94 11.37
N ILE A 6 9.48 -22.26 12.11
CA ILE A 6 9.14 -21.08 12.89
C ILE A 6 9.38 -19.87 11.98
N TYR A 7 8.34 -19.04 11.79
CA TYR A 7 8.50 -17.74 11.15
C TYR A 7 8.94 -16.71 12.19
N ASN A 8 10.09 -16.07 11.97
CA ASN A 8 10.62 -15.01 12.82
C ASN A 8 11.18 -13.88 11.96
N ASP A 9 10.52 -12.73 11.98
CA ASP A 9 10.95 -11.49 11.31
C ASP A 9 11.42 -11.70 9.84
N GLY A 10 10.57 -12.32 9.02
CA GLY A 10 10.87 -12.57 7.61
C GLY A 10 11.72 -13.80 7.31
N LYS A 11 12.12 -14.58 8.32
CA LYS A 11 12.90 -15.81 8.15
C LYS A 11 12.09 -17.03 8.57
N LEU A 12 12.29 -18.14 7.86
CA LEU A 12 11.76 -19.46 8.20
C LEU A 12 12.89 -20.30 8.80
N GLU A 13 12.76 -20.67 10.07
CA GLU A 13 13.70 -21.52 10.79
C GLU A 13 13.12 -22.93 10.91
N PHE A 14 13.81 -23.91 10.32
CA PHE A 14 13.37 -25.30 10.38
C PHE A 14 13.78 -25.91 11.74
N SER A 15 12.83 -26.57 12.42
CA SER A 15 13.09 -27.23 13.70
C SER A 15 14.05 -28.42 13.58
N GLN A 16 14.15 -28.99 12.39
CA GLN A 16 15.05 -30.07 12.02
C GLN A 16 16.07 -29.59 10.98
N SER A 17 17.24 -30.22 10.95
CA SER A 17 18.27 -29.88 9.96
C SER A 17 17.90 -30.47 8.60
N ILE A 18 17.54 -29.62 7.63
CA ILE A 18 17.06 -30.04 6.31
C ILE A 18 17.95 -29.44 5.22
N GLY A 19 18.47 -30.31 4.34
CA GLY A 19 19.15 -29.90 3.13
C GLY A 19 18.17 -29.70 1.99
N LEU A 20 18.00 -28.46 1.52
CA LEU A 20 17.17 -28.15 0.37
C LEU A 20 18.02 -28.23 -0.91
N VAL A 21 17.57 -29.04 -1.88
CA VAL A 21 18.30 -29.25 -3.15
C VAL A 21 18.36 -27.97 -4.00
N ARG A 22 17.35 -27.10 -3.87
CA ARG A 22 17.22 -25.85 -4.64
C ARG A 22 17.15 -24.67 -3.68
N LYS A 23 17.75 -23.55 -4.11
CA LYS A 23 17.72 -22.28 -3.36
C LYS A 23 16.39 -21.53 -3.45
N ARG A 24 15.55 -21.82 -4.46
CA ARG A 24 14.25 -21.16 -4.69
C ARG A 24 13.19 -22.19 -5.05
N PHE A 25 12.12 -22.23 -4.27
CA PHE A 25 10.94 -23.08 -4.49
C PHE A 25 9.71 -22.41 -3.89
N LYS A 26 8.52 -22.87 -4.27
CA LYS A 26 7.25 -22.37 -3.72
C LYS A 26 6.97 -23.06 -2.38
N VAL A 27 6.48 -22.30 -1.41
CA VAL A 27 6.03 -22.81 -0.10
C VAL A 27 4.54 -22.56 0.06
N LYS A 28 3.86 -23.46 0.78
CA LYS A 28 2.51 -23.24 1.30
C LYS A 28 2.65 -23.04 2.80
N VAL A 29 2.13 -21.93 3.31
CA VAL A 29 2.16 -21.58 4.74
C VAL A 29 0.73 -21.58 5.24
N GLU A 30 0.49 -22.24 6.36
CA GLU A 30 -0.80 -22.25 7.03
C GLU A 30 -0.67 -21.34 8.26
N ILE A 31 -1.36 -20.21 8.24
CA ILE A 31 -1.35 -19.19 9.30
C ILE A 31 -2.81 -19.04 9.76
N PRO A 32 -3.10 -19.09 11.08
CA PRO A 32 -4.44 -18.82 11.58
C PRO A 32 -4.88 -17.40 11.19
N ASP A 33 -6.14 -17.23 10.82
CA ASP A 33 -6.67 -15.92 10.38
C ASP A 33 -6.49 -14.81 11.45
N GLU A 34 -6.49 -15.18 12.73
CA GLU A 34 -6.28 -14.28 13.88
C GLU A 34 -4.88 -13.63 13.89
N GLU A 35 -3.89 -14.31 13.32
CA GLU A 35 -2.50 -13.85 13.23
C GLU A 35 -2.24 -13.08 11.92
N ILE A 36 -3.26 -13.01 11.04
CA ILE A 36 -3.18 -12.29 9.77
C ILE A 36 -3.88 -10.95 9.94
N ILE A 37 -3.10 -9.88 10.06
CA ILE A 37 -3.59 -8.53 9.80
C ILE A 37 -3.74 -8.42 8.28
N VAL A 38 -4.90 -8.84 7.75
CA VAL A 38 -5.26 -8.54 6.37
C VAL A 38 -5.44 -7.04 6.32
N GLY A 39 -4.43 -6.33 5.81
CA GLY A 39 -4.53 -4.91 5.48
C GLY A 39 -5.70 -4.75 4.52
N ASN A 40 -6.87 -4.42 5.07
CA ASN A 40 -8.05 -4.13 4.32
C ASN A 40 -7.76 -2.83 3.58
N THR A 41 -7.36 -2.96 2.31
CA THR A 41 -6.65 -1.93 1.54
C THR A 41 -5.35 -1.46 2.22
N GLN A 42 -4.33 -1.15 1.43
CA GLN A 42 -3.41 -0.13 1.92
C GLN A 42 -4.29 1.09 2.16
N THR A 43 -4.62 1.40 3.41
CA THR A 43 -4.70 2.81 3.78
C THR A 43 -3.31 3.31 3.41
N ILE A 44 -3.19 3.87 2.21
CA ILE A 44 -1.99 4.60 1.85
C ILE A 44 -2.06 5.77 2.82
N GLU A 45 -1.43 5.59 3.99
CA GLU A 45 -1.26 6.66 4.94
C GLU A 45 -0.62 7.78 4.13
N SER A 46 -1.37 8.88 4.01
CA SER A 46 -0.87 10.02 3.27
C SER A 46 0.42 10.44 3.96
N ALA A 47 1.36 11.00 3.20
CA ALA A 47 2.54 11.61 3.81
C ALA A 47 2.13 12.64 4.89
N LEU A 48 0.93 13.23 4.77
CA LEU A 48 0.30 14.07 5.78
C LEU A 48 -0.02 13.35 7.10
N ASP A 49 -0.44 12.09 7.06
CA ASP A 49 -0.76 11.30 8.27
C ASP A 49 0.49 11.04 9.10
N HIS A 50 1.59 10.65 8.44
CA HIS A 50 2.88 10.49 9.09
C HIS A 50 3.43 11.81 9.65
N LEU A 51 3.29 12.92 8.91
CA LEU A 51 3.72 14.23 9.37
C LEU A 51 2.90 14.72 10.57
N LEU A 52 1.58 14.50 10.58
CA LEU A 52 0.71 14.84 11.71
C LEU A 52 0.99 13.99 12.94
N ALA A 53 1.30 12.70 12.77
CA ALA A 53 1.74 11.86 13.88
C ALA A 53 3.04 12.39 14.54
N SER A 54 3.95 12.96 13.73
CA SER A 54 5.20 13.55 14.23
C SER A 54 5.02 14.95 14.84
N ARG A 55 3.99 15.70 14.42
CA ARG A 55 3.72 17.09 14.81
C ARG A 55 2.21 17.33 14.97
N PRO A 56 1.59 16.80 16.04
CA PRO A 56 0.13 16.81 16.21
C PRO A 56 -0.45 18.21 16.44
N ASP A 57 0.37 19.21 16.79
CA ASP A 57 -0.07 20.58 17.06
C ASP A 57 0.09 21.54 15.88
N ASP A 58 0.61 21.06 14.75
CA ASP A 58 0.81 21.88 13.56
C ASP A 58 -0.53 22.14 12.85
N GLN A 59 -1.02 23.38 12.98
CA GLN A 59 -2.30 23.78 12.38
C GLN A 59 -2.28 23.79 10.85
N TRP A 60 -1.12 23.99 10.23
CA TRP A 60 -1.01 23.96 8.78
C TRP A 60 -1.20 22.55 8.26
N LEU A 61 -0.56 21.57 8.91
CA LEU A 61 -0.73 20.15 8.57
C LEU A 61 -2.18 19.68 8.75
N LYS A 62 -2.85 20.11 9.83
CA LYS A 62 -4.28 19.82 10.06
C LYS A 62 -5.15 20.34 8.93
N ARG A 63 -4.95 21.61 8.55
CA ARG A 63 -5.69 22.24 7.46
C ARG A 63 -5.45 21.54 6.12
N MET A 64 -4.22 21.11 5.85
CA MET A 64 -3.91 20.36 4.63
C MET A 64 -4.62 19.01 4.61
N LYS A 65 -4.65 18.30 5.73
CA LYS A 65 -5.36 17.02 5.85
C LYS A 65 -6.85 17.18 5.64
N GLU A 66 -7.46 18.23 6.21
CA GLU A 66 -8.87 18.54 6.00
C GLU A 66 -9.20 18.80 4.51
N ILE A 67 -8.33 19.51 3.79
CA ILE A 67 -8.49 19.76 2.36
C ILE A 67 -8.37 18.45 1.57
N GLU A 68 -7.36 17.62 1.88
CA GLU A 68 -7.17 16.31 1.25
C GLU A 68 -8.41 15.42 1.42
N THR A 69 -8.89 15.27 2.66
CA THR A 69 -10.09 14.49 2.96
C THR A 69 -11.30 15.04 2.22
N ARG A 70 -11.48 16.36 2.19
CA ARG A 70 -12.60 17.00 1.48
C ARG A 70 -12.58 16.72 -0.01
N ILE A 71 -11.42 16.85 -0.67
CA ILE A 71 -11.28 16.62 -2.12
C ILE A 71 -11.51 15.15 -2.47
N LEU A 72 -10.92 14.23 -1.70
CA LEU A 72 -11.06 12.79 -1.93
C LEU A 72 -12.47 12.26 -1.63
N SER A 73 -13.27 13.00 -0.87
CA SER A 73 -14.67 12.64 -0.57
C SER A 73 -15.66 13.14 -1.61
N ILE A 74 -15.22 13.89 -2.63
CA ILE A 74 -16.11 14.36 -3.70
C ILE A 74 -16.51 13.15 -4.55
N PRO A 75 -17.82 12.87 -4.72
CA PRO A 75 -18.30 11.80 -5.60
C PRO A 75 -17.83 12.05 -7.04
N GLU A 76 -17.54 10.99 -7.78
CA GLU A 76 -17.10 11.13 -9.18
C GLU A 76 -18.13 11.89 -10.05
N ASP A 77 -19.42 11.73 -9.76
CA ASP A 77 -20.53 12.39 -10.45
C ASP A 77 -20.58 13.92 -10.21
N GLU A 78 -19.87 14.42 -9.20
CA GLU A 78 -19.77 15.86 -8.87
C GLU A 78 -18.43 16.47 -9.32
N LEU A 79 -17.56 15.70 -9.97
CA LEU A 79 -16.30 16.22 -10.48
C LEU A 79 -16.53 17.18 -11.66
N PRO A 80 -15.79 18.30 -11.73
CA PRO A 80 -15.90 19.21 -12.85
C PRO A 80 -15.43 18.55 -14.15
N GLU A 81 -16.11 18.86 -15.24
CA GLU A 81 -15.72 18.39 -16.58
C GLU A 81 -14.31 18.89 -16.95
N LEU A 82 -13.53 18.01 -17.59
CA LEU A 82 -12.20 18.35 -18.05
C LEU A 82 -12.24 19.31 -19.22
N THR A 83 -11.43 20.36 -19.16
CA THR A 83 -11.28 21.29 -20.27
C THR A 83 -10.56 20.62 -21.45
N PRO A 84 -10.78 21.10 -22.70
CA PRO A 84 -10.12 20.55 -23.88
C PRO A 84 -8.59 20.53 -23.79
N LYS A 85 -8.02 21.53 -23.10
CA LYS A 85 -6.57 21.64 -22.87
C LYS A 85 -6.07 20.58 -21.88
N GLN A 86 -6.86 20.24 -20.86
CA GLN A 86 -6.52 19.18 -19.90
C GLN A 86 -6.54 17.80 -20.54
N LEU A 87 -7.52 17.53 -21.43
CA LEU A 87 -7.56 16.29 -22.21
C LEU A 87 -6.31 16.11 -23.09
N GLN A 88 -5.86 17.18 -23.77
CA GLN A 88 -4.62 17.15 -24.56
C GLN A 88 -3.39 16.79 -23.72
N TYR A 89 -3.30 17.26 -22.48
CA TYR A 89 -2.21 16.88 -21.59
C TYR A 89 -2.28 15.40 -21.20
N ILE A 90 -3.47 14.88 -20.91
CA ILE A 90 -3.67 13.46 -20.58
C ILE A 90 -3.18 12.57 -21.71
N ASP A 91 -3.56 12.86 -22.95
CA ASP A 91 -3.14 12.12 -24.15
C ASP A 91 -1.62 12.16 -24.35
N ALA A 92 -1.01 13.34 -24.15
CA ALA A 92 0.43 13.52 -24.25
C ALA A 92 1.20 12.70 -23.19
N PHE A 93 0.68 12.59 -21.97
CA PHE A 93 1.27 11.77 -20.92
C PHE A 93 1.09 10.26 -21.17
N ALA A 94 -0.06 9.84 -21.70
CA ALA A 94 -0.30 8.45 -22.07
C ALA A 94 0.72 7.96 -23.11
N THR A 95 0.99 8.78 -24.13
CA THR A 95 1.95 8.50 -25.20
C THR A 95 3.39 8.32 -24.69
N ARG A 96 3.75 8.92 -23.55
CA ARG A 96 5.10 8.85 -22.97
C ARG A 96 5.36 7.57 -22.18
N LYS A 97 4.31 6.83 -21.80
CA LYS A 97 4.40 5.62 -20.97
C LYS A 97 4.63 4.33 -21.80
N GLU A 98 4.41 4.40 -23.11
CA GLU A 98 4.62 3.29 -24.07
C GLU A 98 6.02 3.27 -24.73
N ARG A 99 6.95 4.13 -24.29
CA ARG A 99 8.37 4.12 -24.68
C ARG A 99 9.25 3.68 -23.52
#